data_AF-A0A2X4UNT0-F1
#
_entry.id   AF-A0A2X4UNT0-F1
#
_cell.length_a   1.000
_cell.length_b   1.000
_cell.length_c   1.000
_cell.angle_alpha   90.00
_cell.angle_beta   90.00
_cell.angle_gamma   90.00
#
_symmetry.space_group_name_H-M   'P 1'
#
loop_
_entity.id
_entity.type
_entity.pdbx_description
1 polymer ?
#
loop_
_entity_poly.entity_id
_entity_poly.type
_entity_poly.pdbx_seq_one_letter_code
_entity_poly.pdbx_strand_id
1 'polypeptide(L)'
;MDGEQIANIGSENMTSEILLKLSKRVNELLARDDVAGVVITHGTDTLDESPYFLNLTVKSNKPVVFTAAMRRRPPSAPTAR
;
A
#
# COMPACT_ATOMS: atom_id res chain seq x y z
N MET A 1 1.77 1.19 -15.93
CA MET A 1 1.47 0.95 -14.50
C MET A 1 2.81 0.76 -13.85
N ASP A 2 3.19 1.69 -12.99
CA ASP A 2 4.50 1.69 -12.34
C ASP A 2 4.35 1.07 -10.96
N GLY A 3 5.24 0.13 -10.62
CA GLY A 3 5.27 -0.55 -9.34
C GLY A 3 6.45 -0.08 -8.50
N GLU A 4 6.22 0.15 -7.21
CA GLU A 4 7.26 0.54 -6.26
C GLU A 4 7.13 -0.28 -4.97
N GLN A 5 8.25 -0.79 -4.47
CA GLN A 5 8.29 -1.56 -3.24
C GLN A 5 8.68 -0.66 -2.05
N ILE A 6 7.72 -0.41 -1.15
CA ILE A 6 7.92 0.43 0.04
C ILE A 6 8.55 -0.37 1.19
N ALA A 7 8.05 -1.58 1.40
CA ALA A 7 8.49 -2.55 2.41
C ALA A 7 8.17 -3.98 1.95
N ASN A 8 8.89 -4.96 2.50
CA ASN A 8 8.61 -6.38 2.28
C ASN A 8 8.66 -7.09 3.64
N ILE A 9 7.55 -6.99 4.36
CA ILE A 9 7.38 -7.49 5.73
C ILE A 9 5.99 -8.13 5.86
N GLY A 10 5.82 -8.99 6.86
CA GLY A 10 4.48 -9.35 7.33
C GLY A 10 3.77 -8.10 7.90
N SER A 11 2.46 -7.99 7.67
CA SER A 11 1.67 -6.85 8.16
C SER A 11 1.64 -6.74 9.68
N GLU A 12 1.82 -7.86 10.39
CA GLU A 12 1.98 -7.93 11.84
C GLU A 12 3.25 -7.19 12.35
N ASN A 13 4.23 -6.97 11.46
CA ASN A 13 5.45 -6.23 11.75
C ASN A 13 5.41 -4.78 11.23
N MET A 14 4.22 -4.27 10.88
CA MET A 14 4.06 -2.90 10.42
C MET A 14 4.45 -1.92 11.53
N THR A 15 5.30 -0.95 11.21
CA THR A 15 5.76 0.08 12.16
C THR A 15 5.28 1.46 11.74
N SER A 16 5.21 2.39 12.70
CA SER A 16 4.86 3.79 12.43
C SER A 16 5.82 4.45 11.43
N GLU A 17 7.10 4.03 11.40
CA GLU A 17 8.07 4.54 10.43
C GLU A 17 7.70 4.14 9.00
N ILE A 18 7.30 2.88 8.79
CA ILE A 18 6.86 2.40 7.47
C ILE A 18 5.54 3.07 7.08
N LEU A 19 4.59 3.24 8.01
CA LEU A 19 3.35 3.96 7.75
C LEU A 19 3.60 5.43 7.35
N LEU A 20 4.50 6.12 8.05
CA LEU A 20 4.89 7.49 7.71
C LEU A 20 5.57 7.56 6.34
N LYS A 21 6.47 6.62 6.04
CA LYS A 21 7.11 6.52 4.72
C LYS A 21 6.08 6.29 3.62
N LEU A 22 5.14 5.35 3.83
CA LEU A 22 4.06 5.05 2.90
C LEU A 22 3.18 6.27 2.66
N SER A 23 2.72 6.95 3.72
CA SER A 23 1.87 8.13 3.63
C SER A 23 2.55 9.28 2.86
N LYS A 24 3.82 9.58 3.17
CA LYS A 24 4.60 10.60 2.44
C LYS A 24 4.68 10.26 0.95
N ARG A 25 5.02 9.01 0.64
CA ARG A 25 5.16 8.56 -0.74
C ARG A 25 3.86 8.61 -1.53
N VAL A 26 2.75 8.19 -0.92
CA VAL A 26 1.42 8.28 -1.54
C VAL A 26 1.05 9.74 -1.82
N ASN A 27 1.30 10.66 -0.88
CA ASN A 27 1.06 12.08 -1.10
C ASN A 27 1.90 12.64 -2.27
N GLU A 28 3.19 12.29 -2.36
CA GLU A 28 4.06 12.69 -3.48
C GLU A 28 3.53 12.19 -4.82
N LEU A 29 3.11 10.91 -4.89
CA LEU A 29 2.58 10.32 -6.11
C LEU A 29 1.27 10.97 -6.53
N LEU A 30 0.34 11.17 -5.60
CA LEU A 30 -0.98 11.72 -5.89
C LEU A 30 -0.94 13.22 -6.23
N ALA A 31 0.11 13.94 -5.84
CA ALA A 31 0.33 15.33 -6.24
C ALA A 31 0.66 15.49 -7.73
N ARG A 32 1.09 14.42 -8.41
CA ARG A 32 1.40 14.46 -9.84
C ARG A 32 0.14 14.32 -10.69
N ASP A 33 0.02 15.13 -11.74
CA ASP A 33 -1.16 15.13 -12.62
C ASP A 33 -1.29 13.85 -13.47
N ASP A 34 -0.19 13.16 -13.75
CA ASP A 34 -0.16 11.91 -14.51
C ASP A 34 -0.54 10.67 -13.69
N VAL A 35 -0.73 10.81 -12.38
CA VAL A 35 -1.18 9.74 -11.49
C VAL A 35 -2.66 9.88 -11.21
N ALA A 36 -3.46 8.88 -11.61
CA ALA A 36 -4.91 8.85 -11.38
C ALA A 36 -5.30 8.32 -9.99
N GLY A 37 -4.45 7.53 -9.33
CA GLY A 37 -4.72 6.89 -8.05
C GLY A 37 -3.62 5.92 -7.66
N VAL A 38 -3.70 5.34 -6.46
CA VAL A 38 -2.71 4.39 -5.93
C VAL A 38 -3.40 3.12 -5.46
N VAL A 39 -2.83 1.96 -5.79
CA VAL A 39 -3.20 0.66 -5.25
C VAL A 39 -2.06 0.16 -4.35
N ILE A 40 -2.39 -0.24 -3.13
CA ILE A 40 -1.44 -0.71 -2.12
C ILE A 40 -1.69 -2.19 -1.87
N THR A 41 -0.70 -3.03 -2.17
CA THR A 41 -0.70 -4.44 -1.76
C THR A 41 -0.23 -4.55 -0.33
N HIS A 42 -1.08 -5.11 0.54
CA HIS A 42 -0.82 -5.18 1.97
C HIS A 42 -1.15 -6.56 2.54
N GLY A 43 -0.54 -6.92 3.66
CA GLY A 43 -0.95 -8.10 4.44
C GLY A 43 -2.30 -7.87 5.13
N THR A 44 -2.94 -8.93 5.59
CA THR A 44 -4.30 -8.88 6.12
C THR A 44 -4.37 -8.52 7.59
N ASP A 45 -3.30 -8.71 8.35
CA ASP A 45 -3.34 -8.72 9.81
C ASP A 45 -3.48 -7.31 10.42
N THR A 46 -3.00 -6.28 9.72
CA THR A 46 -3.13 -4.86 10.13
C THR A 46 -3.75 -4.00 9.01
N LEU A 47 -4.66 -4.63 8.27
CA LEU A 47 -5.35 -4.01 7.13
C LEU A 47 -6.46 -3.05 7.57
N ASP A 48 -6.85 -3.03 8.84
CA ASP A 48 -7.81 -2.08 9.40
C ASP A 48 -7.12 -0.79 9.87
N GLU A 49 -5.92 -0.86 10.44
CA GLU A 49 -5.21 0.32 10.95
C GLU A 49 -4.50 1.10 9.84
N SER A 50 -3.87 0.41 8.88
CA SER A 50 -3.06 1.07 7.85
C SER A 50 -3.89 1.97 6.92
N PRO A 51 -5.08 1.55 6.40
CA PRO A 51 -5.95 2.43 5.64
C PRO A 51 -6.53 3.56 6.48
N TYR A 52 -6.83 3.31 7.76
CA TYR A 52 -7.32 4.36 8.64
C TYR A 52 -6.26 5.46 8.82
N PHE A 53 -5.00 5.10 9.03
CA PHE A 53 -3.89 6.04 9.09
C PHE A 53 -3.72 6.84 7.79
N LEU A 54 -3.80 6.17 6.62
CA LEU A 54 -3.70 6.86 5.32
C LEU A 54 -4.91 7.77 5.06
N ASN A 55 -6.11 7.39 5.48
CA ASN A 55 -7.30 8.23 5.36
C ASN A 55 -7.15 9.57 6.11
N LEU A 56 -6.42 9.59 7.23
CA LEU A 56 -6.17 10.81 7.99
C LEU A 56 -5.00 11.64 7.44
N THR A 57 -4.03 11.00 6.78
CA THR A 57 -2.74 11.63 6.42
C THR A 57 -2.58 11.94 4.94
N VAL A 58 -3.30 11.26 4.04
CA VAL A 58 -3.30 11.55 2.61
C VAL A 58 -4.19 12.77 2.33
N LYS A 59 -3.65 13.76 1.60
CA LYS A 59 -4.33 15.03 1.27
C LYS A 59 -4.63 15.10 -0.22
N SER A 60 -5.39 14.12 -0.71
CA SER A 60 -5.81 14.06 -2.11
C SER A 60 -7.22 13.50 -2.24
N ASN A 61 -7.94 13.95 -3.27
CA ASN A 61 -9.25 13.39 -3.65
C ASN A 61 -9.11 12.19 -4.60
N LYS A 62 -7.89 11.92 -5.08
CA LYS A 62 -7.61 10.75 -5.93
C LYS A 62 -7.70 9.47 -5.11
N PRO A 63 -8.20 8.37 -5.68
CA PRO A 63 -8.44 7.13 -4.95
C PRO A 63 -7.14 6.49 -4.45
N VAL A 64 -7.18 6.02 -3.21
CA VAL A 64 -6.20 5.11 -2.60
C VAL A 64 -6.91 3.83 -2.22
N VAL A 65 -6.53 2.72 -2.85
CA VAL A 65 -7.18 1.42 -2.68
C VAL A 65 -6.19 0.44 -2.07
N PHE A 66 -6.61 -0.27 -1.03
CA PHE A 66 -5.84 -1.38 -0.48
C PHE A 66 -6.36 -2.71 -1.04
N THR A 67 -5.44 -3.63 -1.33
CA THR A 67 -5.76 -5.00 -1.71
C THR A 67 -4.86 -5.97 -0.94
N ALA A 68 -5.41 -7.13 -0.59
CA ALA A 68 -4.74 -8.14 0.22
C ALA A 68 -5.22 -9.54 -0.16
N ALA A 69 -4.52 -10.57 0.32
CA ALA A 69 -4.87 -11.96 0.04
C ALA A 69 -4.89 -12.79 1.33
N MET A 70 -6.05 -13.41 1.63
CA MET A 70 -6.21 -14.34 2.76
C MET A 70 -5.55 -15.70 2.53
N ARG A 71 -5.08 -15.98 1.31
CA ARG A 71 -4.43 -17.23 0.92
C ARG A 71 -3.03 -16.93 0.40
N ARG A 72 -2.06 -17.71 0.86
CA ARG A 72 -0.66 -17.61 0.41
C ARG A 72 -0.58 -18.02 -1.07
N ARG A 73 0.31 -17.39 -1.83
CA ARG A 73 0.62 -17.85 -3.19
C ARG A 73 1.22 -19.26 -3.10
N PRO A 74 0.66 -20.27 -3.80
CA PRO A 74 1.24 -21.60 -3.79
C PRO A 74 2.60 -21.59 -4.50
N PRO A 75 3.55 -22.47 -4.13
CA PRO A 75 4.88 -22.51 -4.73
C PRO A 75 4.87 -22.75 -6.24
N SER A 76 3.83 -23.43 -6.75
CA SER A 76 3.65 -23.77 -8.17
C SER A 76 3.05 -22.64 -9.02
N ALA A 77 2.67 -21.51 -8.41
CA ALA A 77 2.11 -20.40 -9.18
C ALA A 77 3.19 -19.72 -10.05
N PRO A 78 2.87 -19.35 -11.31
CA PRO A 78 3.81 -18.60 -12.14
C PRO A 78 4.22 -17.29 -11.46
N THR A 79 5.48 -16.88 -11.64
CA THR A 79 5.99 -15.61 -11.12
C THR A 79 5.29 -14.46 -11.83
N ALA A 80 4.72 -13.53 -11.06
CA ALA A 80 4.18 -12.30 -11.61
C ALA A 80 5.32 -11.50 -12.28
N ARG A 81 5.11 -11.09 -13.53
CA ARG A 81 6.06 -10.30 -14.31
C ARG A 81 6.22 -8.90 -13.75
#